data_AF-A0A0Q9AW41-F1
#
_entry.id   AF-A0A0Q9AW41-F1
#
_cell.length_a   1.000
_cell.length_b   1.000
_cell.length_c   1.000
_cell.angle_alpha   90.00
_cell.angle_beta   90.00
_cell.angle_gamma   90.00
#
_symmetry.space_group_name_H-M   'P 1'
#
loop_
_entity.id
_entity.type
_entity.pdbx_description
1 polymer ?
#
loop_
_entity_poly.entity_id
_entity_poly.type
_entity_poly.pdbx_seq_one_letter_code
_entity_poly.pdbx_strand_id
1 'polypeptide(L)'
;MPSHSPVALRRRNIARVATTIGTATVLGAGLLSCQAVTSDGPQSDTRKSTTAKVALPTPNQQFDYQIGRPYTPPKDVEAVSRDRTAKPRRGLYNICYVNAFQAQPDALDWWQTNHPDLLLRDGSHELVEDEDWGEALLDTSTASKRTRLAKIVGGWIDGCAASGFQAVEPDNLDSYERSGNRLTKQHNAAFAKLLAQRSHTAGLAVGQKNTVDLLPERTAIGFDFAVVEECGQYHECGDYAEAYADRVYAIEYTDSGYRQACAGWGATLSIVQRDRGVSAPGSGAYRHRAC
;
A
#
# COMPACT_ATOMS: atom_id res chain seq x y z
N MET A 1 3.25 -24.09 0.90
CA MET A 1 2.15 -23.13 0.70
C MET A 1 1.15 -23.82 -0.22
N PRO A 2 -0.07 -24.14 0.24
CA PRO A 2 -1.04 -24.77 -0.63
C PRO A 2 -1.41 -23.78 -1.74
N SER A 3 -1.33 -24.26 -2.98
CA SER A 3 -1.75 -23.53 -4.16
C SER A 3 -3.27 -23.55 -4.22
N HIS A 4 -3.91 -22.43 -3.86
CA HIS A 4 -5.32 -22.21 -4.14
C HIS A 4 -5.42 -21.15 -5.24
N SER A 5 -6.03 -21.53 -6.36
CA SER A 5 -6.31 -20.65 -7.49
C SER A 5 -7.54 -19.79 -7.15
N PRO A 6 -7.44 -18.45 -7.12
CA PRO A 6 -8.60 -17.62 -6.83
C PRO A 6 -9.41 -17.35 -8.10
N VAL A 7 -10.74 -17.33 -7.92
CA VAL A 7 -11.74 -17.00 -8.94
C VAL A 7 -11.66 -15.49 -9.26
N ALA A 8 -12.18 -15.07 -10.41
CA ALA A 8 -12.08 -13.68 -10.88
C ALA A 8 -12.95 -12.74 -10.02
N LEU A 9 -12.33 -11.72 -9.43
CA LEU A 9 -13.00 -10.58 -8.78
C LEU A 9 -13.96 -9.91 -9.76
N ARG A 10 -15.25 -9.86 -9.41
CA ARG A 10 -16.25 -9.09 -10.13
C ARG A 10 -16.48 -7.77 -9.41
N ARG A 11 -15.53 -6.83 -9.52
CA ARG A 11 -15.70 -5.47 -8.99
C ARG A 11 -16.78 -4.73 -9.79
N ARG A 12 -17.69 -4.04 -9.09
CA ARG A 12 -18.81 -3.29 -9.71
C ARG A 12 -18.34 -1.88 -10.08
N ASN A 13 -18.48 -1.51 -11.36
CA ASN A 13 -18.21 -0.16 -11.88
C ASN A 13 -19.14 0.88 -11.23
N ILE A 14 -18.59 1.85 -10.51
CA ILE A 14 -19.32 3.04 -10.05
C ILE A 14 -18.80 4.25 -10.82
N ALA A 15 -19.66 4.82 -11.67
CA ALA A 15 -19.36 6.03 -12.44
C ALA A 15 -19.22 7.24 -11.50
N ARG A 16 -18.13 8.01 -11.69
CA ARG A 16 -17.84 9.25 -10.94
C ARG A 16 -18.75 10.39 -11.42
N VAL A 17 -19.47 11.03 -10.50
CA VAL A 17 -20.12 12.34 -10.71
C VAL A 17 -19.18 13.40 -10.13
N ALA A 18 -18.69 14.30 -10.97
CA ALA A 18 -17.84 15.42 -10.57
C ALA A 18 -18.71 16.59 -10.06
N THR A 19 -18.34 17.19 -8.93
CA THR A 19 -18.91 18.46 -8.46
C THR A 19 -17.78 19.44 -8.17
N THR A 20 -17.76 20.55 -8.89
CA THR A 20 -16.81 21.66 -8.75
C THR A 20 -17.16 22.54 -7.55
N ILE A 21 -16.19 22.86 -6.70
CA ILE A 21 -16.29 23.89 -5.65
C ILE A 21 -15.25 24.98 -5.95
N GLY A 22 -15.73 26.23 -6.05
CA GLY A 22 -14.92 27.43 -6.27
C GLY A 22 -14.17 27.89 -5.03
N THR A 23 -12.98 28.44 -5.24
CA THR A 23 -12.10 29.00 -4.22
C THR A 23 -12.37 30.49 -4.01
N ALA A 24 -12.38 30.94 -2.75
CA ALA A 24 -12.36 32.35 -2.37
C ALA A 24 -11.08 32.63 -1.57
N THR A 25 -10.25 33.52 -2.09
CA THR A 25 -9.01 34.05 -1.49
C THR A 25 -9.32 35.24 -0.60
N VAL A 26 -8.70 35.31 0.58
CA VAL A 26 -8.63 36.54 1.38
C VAL A 26 -7.17 36.81 1.74
N LEU A 27 -6.68 37.96 1.26
CA LEU A 27 -5.41 38.59 1.67
C LEU A 27 -5.55 39.21 3.06
N GLY A 28 -4.49 39.10 3.86
CA GLY A 28 -4.31 39.90 5.08
C GLY A 28 -2.83 40.15 5.33
N ALA A 29 -2.36 41.33 4.96
CA ALA A 29 -1.03 41.85 5.26
C ALA A 29 -1.02 42.52 6.66
N GLY A 30 0.07 42.34 7.40
CA GLY A 30 0.31 43.04 8.66
C GLY A 30 1.79 42.98 9.04
N LEU A 31 2.52 44.04 8.70
CA LEU A 31 3.84 44.39 9.24
C LEU A 31 3.62 45.19 10.53
N LEU A 32 4.41 44.94 11.60
CA LEU A 32 5.10 45.98 12.39
C LEU A 32 6.05 45.38 13.46
N SER A 33 7.34 45.54 13.19
CA SER A 33 8.50 45.93 14.04
C SER A 33 8.66 45.62 15.55
N CYS A 34 9.84 45.02 15.81
CA CYS A 34 10.86 45.30 16.84
C CYS A 34 10.56 45.17 18.35
N GLN A 35 11.29 44.28 19.02
CA GLN A 35 12.40 44.66 19.93
C GLN A 35 13.25 43.43 20.31
N ALA A 36 14.57 43.61 20.27
CA ALA A 36 15.55 42.63 20.71
C ALA A 36 15.82 42.81 22.21
N VAL A 37 15.66 41.74 22.98
CA VAL A 37 16.16 41.64 24.35
C VAL A 37 17.05 40.40 24.39
N THR A 38 18.34 40.62 24.65
CA THR A 38 19.37 39.60 24.81
C THR A 38 19.25 38.97 26.20
N SER A 39 18.97 37.68 26.24
CA SER A 39 19.17 36.85 27.43
C SER A 39 19.96 35.61 27.03
N ASP A 40 21.22 35.57 27.47
CA ASP A 40 22.09 34.40 27.43
C ASP A 40 21.45 33.26 28.22
N GLY A 41 20.93 32.26 27.51
CA GLY A 41 20.52 30.97 28.04
C GLY A 41 21.47 29.88 27.54
N PRO A 42 21.73 28.81 28.34
CA PRO A 42 22.66 27.76 27.97
C PRO A 42 22.22 27.09 26.66
N GLN A 43 23.15 26.98 25.71
CA GLN A 43 22.98 26.29 24.44
C GLN A 43 22.48 24.86 24.68
N SER A 44 21.19 24.66 24.58
CA SER A 44 20.66 23.33 24.26
C SER A 44 21.08 23.05 22.83
N ASP A 45 21.95 22.05 22.63
CA ASP A 45 22.20 21.44 21.34
C ASP A 45 20.86 20.96 20.75
N THR A 46 20.17 21.86 20.04
CA THR A 46 19.08 21.50 19.15
C THR A 46 19.72 20.76 17.99
N ARG A 47 19.98 19.48 18.19
CA ARG A 47 20.20 18.52 17.12
C ARG A 47 18.95 18.61 16.26
N LYS A 48 18.99 19.43 15.20
CA LYS A 48 17.95 19.49 14.18
C LYS A 48 17.70 18.04 13.77
N SER A 49 16.55 17.52 14.17
CA SER A 49 16.03 16.27 13.63
C SER A 49 15.79 16.56 12.16
N THR A 50 16.80 16.31 11.33
CA THR A 50 16.60 16.20 9.90
C THR A 50 15.77 14.93 9.75
N THR A 51 14.46 15.06 9.71
CA THR A 51 13.58 13.99 9.20
C THR A 51 14.19 13.60 7.86
N ALA A 52 14.83 12.43 7.81
CA ALA A 52 15.45 11.96 6.59
C ALA A 52 14.35 11.95 5.53
N LYS A 53 14.60 12.63 4.40
CA LYS A 53 13.62 12.70 3.32
C LYS A 53 13.34 11.26 2.87
N VAL A 54 12.08 10.84 2.96
CA VAL A 54 11.62 9.53 2.49
C VAL A 54 12.07 9.35 1.04
N ALA A 55 12.72 8.23 0.74
CA ALA A 55 13.12 7.89 -0.62
C ALA A 55 11.88 7.43 -1.39
N LEU A 56 11.53 8.15 -2.46
CA LEU A 56 10.41 7.81 -3.33
C LEU A 56 10.89 6.89 -4.47
N PRO A 57 10.01 6.01 -4.99
CA PRO A 57 10.33 5.27 -6.21
C PRO A 57 10.43 6.23 -7.40
N THR A 58 11.26 5.85 -8.38
CA THR A 58 11.32 6.54 -9.66
C THR A 58 10.24 5.96 -10.58
N PRO A 59 9.55 6.76 -11.42
CA PRO A 59 8.68 6.22 -12.46
C PRO A 59 9.42 5.29 -13.44
N ASN A 60 8.69 4.34 -14.02
CA ASN A 60 9.19 3.37 -15.00
C ASN A 60 10.48 2.62 -14.59
N GLN A 61 10.62 2.30 -13.31
CA GLN A 61 11.68 1.39 -12.86
C GLN A 61 11.32 -0.05 -13.20
N GLN A 62 12.26 -0.80 -13.76
CA GLN A 62 12.04 -2.22 -14.02
C GLN A 62 11.76 -2.95 -12.71
N PHE A 63 10.63 -3.65 -12.65
CA PHE A 63 10.04 -4.14 -11.40
C PHE A 63 9.81 -5.64 -11.43
N ASP A 64 10.03 -6.29 -10.29
CA ASP A 64 9.66 -7.69 -10.08
C ASP A 64 8.88 -7.88 -8.76
N TYR A 65 7.67 -8.43 -8.89
CA TYR A 65 6.77 -8.70 -7.77
C TYR A 65 7.05 -10.10 -7.20
N GLN A 66 7.67 -10.14 -6.01
CA GLN A 66 8.22 -11.34 -5.37
C GLN A 66 7.62 -11.60 -3.99
N ILE A 67 6.33 -11.29 -3.81
CA ILE A 67 5.65 -11.45 -2.51
C ILE A 67 5.47 -12.93 -2.12
N GLY A 68 5.34 -13.85 -3.08
CA GLY A 68 5.18 -15.28 -2.79
C GLY A 68 6.45 -15.96 -2.27
N ARG A 69 7.63 -15.51 -2.71
CA ARG A 69 8.96 -15.86 -2.15
C ARG A 69 10.06 -15.04 -2.82
N PRO A 70 11.16 -14.72 -2.10
CA PRO A 70 12.29 -14.03 -2.70
C PRO A 70 13.07 -14.95 -3.66
N TYR A 71 13.59 -14.37 -4.75
CA TYR A 71 14.60 -15.00 -5.61
C TYR A 71 15.55 -13.94 -6.18
N THR A 72 16.62 -14.34 -6.85
CA THR A 72 17.48 -13.37 -7.54
C THR A 72 16.72 -12.81 -8.75
N PRO A 73 16.38 -11.52 -8.77
CA PRO A 73 15.65 -10.95 -9.91
C PRO A 73 16.55 -10.93 -11.17
N PRO A 74 15.94 -10.83 -12.36
CA PRO A 74 16.64 -10.49 -13.60
C PRO A 74 17.55 -9.26 -13.45
N LYS A 75 18.59 -9.17 -14.28
CA LYS A 75 19.67 -8.17 -14.12
C LYS A 75 19.22 -6.72 -14.33
N ASP A 76 18.19 -6.55 -15.14
CA ASP A 76 17.57 -5.30 -15.52
C ASP A 76 16.56 -4.79 -14.48
N VAL A 77 16.17 -5.61 -13.49
CA VAL A 77 15.27 -5.19 -12.42
C VAL A 77 15.97 -4.21 -11.46
N GLU A 78 15.29 -3.10 -11.20
CA GLU A 78 15.73 -2.00 -10.35
C GLU A 78 14.94 -1.92 -9.04
N ALA A 79 13.72 -2.45 -9.02
CA ALA A 79 12.82 -2.45 -7.86
C ALA A 79 12.18 -3.82 -7.63
N VAL A 80 11.97 -4.20 -6.38
CA VAL A 80 11.25 -5.42 -6.01
C VAL A 80 10.25 -5.15 -4.89
N SER A 81 9.13 -5.86 -4.91
CA SER A 81 8.30 -6.02 -3.71
C SER A 81 8.41 -7.43 -3.15
N ARG A 82 8.54 -7.53 -1.83
CA ARG A 82 8.73 -8.79 -1.10
C ARG A 82 7.95 -8.78 0.20
N ASP A 83 7.50 -9.95 0.62
CA ASP A 83 6.90 -10.14 1.94
C ASP A 83 7.80 -9.61 3.07
N ARG A 84 7.20 -9.03 4.11
CA ARG A 84 7.89 -8.48 5.28
C ARG A 84 8.83 -9.44 5.99
N THR A 85 8.65 -10.75 5.83
CA THR A 85 9.52 -11.78 6.41
C THR A 85 10.74 -12.10 5.53
N ALA A 86 10.74 -11.66 4.28
CA ALA A 86 11.84 -11.85 3.34
C ALA A 86 12.90 -10.76 3.47
N LYS A 87 14.17 -11.12 3.19
CA LYS A 87 15.27 -10.15 3.16
C LYS A 87 15.14 -9.22 1.96
N PRO A 88 15.42 -7.90 2.10
CA PRO A 88 15.52 -7.02 0.95
C PRO A 88 16.73 -7.40 0.08
N ARG A 89 16.67 -7.02 -1.19
CA ARG A 89 17.74 -7.21 -2.18
C ARG A 89 18.61 -5.96 -2.23
N ARG A 90 19.85 -6.09 -1.76
CA ARG A 90 20.86 -5.01 -1.81
C ARG A 90 21.02 -4.46 -3.23
N GLY A 91 21.04 -3.14 -3.34
CA GLY A 91 21.26 -2.42 -4.60
C GLY A 91 20.00 -2.14 -5.41
N LEU A 92 18.83 -2.60 -4.95
CA LEU A 92 17.53 -2.33 -5.56
C LEU A 92 16.68 -1.45 -4.66
N TYR A 93 15.61 -0.86 -5.20
CA TYR A 93 14.54 -0.26 -4.42
C TYR A 93 13.62 -1.37 -3.89
N ASN A 94 13.49 -1.48 -2.56
CA ASN A 94 12.77 -2.57 -1.91
C ASN A 94 11.47 -2.05 -1.28
N ILE A 95 10.36 -2.62 -1.73
CA ILE A 95 9.02 -2.43 -1.18
C ILE A 95 8.70 -3.63 -0.28
N CYS A 96 8.26 -3.34 0.94
CA CYS A 96 7.87 -4.33 1.93
C CYS A 96 6.37 -4.59 1.86
N TYR A 97 5.98 -5.77 1.40
CA TYR A 97 4.60 -6.23 1.45
C TYR A 97 4.17 -6.50 2.88
N VAL A 98 3.05 -5.90 3.27
CA VAL A 98 2.44 -6.11 4.58
C VAL A 98 0.95 -6.37 4.37
N ASN A 99 0.47 -7.58 4.62
CA ASN A 99 -0.97 -7.82 4.72
C ASN A 99 -1.52 -7.08 5.95
N ALA A 100 -2.12 -5.92 5.72
CA ALA A 100 -2.39 -4.94 6.75
C ALA A 100 -3.86 -4.94 7.19
N PHE A 101 -4.76 -5.44 6.36
CA PHE A 101 -6.22 -5.37 6.58
C PHE A 101 -6.89 -6.74 6.71
N GLN A 102 -6.12 -7.83 6.58
CA GLN A 102 -6.57 -9.19 6.78
C GLN A 102 -5.56 -9.97 7.65
N ALA A 103 -6.04 -11.05 8.26
CA ALA A 103 -5.23 -12.04 8.94
C ALA A 103 -5.04 -13.25 8.01
N GLN A 104 -3.79 -13.48 7.62
CA GLN A 104 -3.41 -14.65 6.83
C GLN A 104 -3.71 -15.95 7.58
N PRO A 105 -3.92 -17.08 6.88
CA PRO A 105 -4.36 -18.32 7.52
C PRO A 105 -3.35 -18.83 8.56
N ASP A 106 -2.06 -18.63 8.31
CA ASP A 106 -0.96 -19.01 9.21
C ASP A 106 -0.81 -18.07 10.43
N ALA A 107 -1.41 -16.89 10.40
CA ALA A 107 -1.44 -15.94 11.51
C ALA A 107 -2.77 -15.95 12.29
N LEU A 108 -3.81 -16.63 11.79
CA LEU A 108 -5.16 -16.56 12.32
C LEU A 108 -5.24 -17.00 13.79
N ASP A 109 -4.60 -18.11 14.16
CA ASP A 109 -4.59 -18.61 15.54
C ASP A 109 -4.03 -17.58 16.54
N TRP A 110 -2.98 -16.85 16.12
CA TRP A 110 -2.39 -15.80 16.94
C TRP A 110 -3.37 -14.63 17.12
N TRP A 111 -4.07 -14.22 16.06
CA TRP A 111 -5.09 -13.18 16.14
C TRP A 111 -6.26 -13.59 17.03
N GLN A 112 -6.78 -14.81 16.88
CA GLN A 112 -7.86 -15.32 17.71
C GLN A 112 -7.46 -15.41 19.18
N THR A 113 -6.21 -15.77 19.48
CA THR A 113 -5.72 -15.90 20.86
C THR A 113 -5.48 -14.54 21.52
N ASN A 114 -4.84 -13.61 20.80
CA ASN A 114 -4.31 -12.38 21.41
C ASN A 114 -5.23 -11.17 21.20
N HIS A 115 -5.95 -11.13 20.08
CA HIS A 115 -6.74 -9.98 19.63
C HIS A 115 -8.05 -10.40 18.95
N PRO A 116 -8.87 -11.30 19.53
CA PRO A 116 -10.06 -11.84 18.88
C PRO A 116 -11.09 -10.77 18.50
N ASP A 117 -11.07 -9.62 19.20
CA ASP A 117 -11.97 -8.49 18.97
C ASP A 117 -11.52 -7.56 17.83
N LEU A 118 -10.29 -7.73 17.33
CA LEU A 118 -9.76 -7.04 16.15
C LEU A 118 -10.02 -7.82 14.86
N LEU A 119 -10.58 -9.03 14.93
CA LEU A 119 -11.10 -9.75 13.79
C LEU A 119 -12.55 -9.33 13.54
N LEU A 120 -12.89 -9.09 12.28
CA LEU A 120 -14.25 -8.72 11.88
C LEU A 120 -15.15 -9.94 11.99
N ARG A 121 -16.30 -9.75 12.66
CA ARG A 121 -17.31 -10.78 12.86
C ARG A 121 -18.67 -10.32 12.37
N ASP A 122 -19.49 -11.28 11.97
CA ASP A 122 -20.86 -11.03 11.57
C ASP A 122 -21.84 -11.01 12.77
N GLY A 123 -23.14 -10.88 12.48
CA GLY A 123 -24.18 -10.86 13.49
C GLY A 123 -24.38 -12.19 14.22
N SER A 124 -23.83 -13.28 13.70
CA SER A 124 -23.79 -14.62 14.30
C SER A 124 -22.48 -14.87 15.05
N HIS A 125 -21.59 -13.87 15.13
CA HIS A 125 -20.24 -13.95 15.71
C HIS A 125 -19.24 -14.81 14.91
N GLU A 126 -19.56 -15.16 13.66
CA GLU A 126 -18.64 -15.87 12.77
C GLU A 126 -17.63 -14.91 12.15
N LEU A 127 -16.44 -15.41 11.80
CA LEU A 127 -15.44 -14.60 11.13
C LEU A 127 -15.94 -14.19 9.74
N VAL A 128 -15.72 -12.93 9.39
CA VAL A 128 -15.91 -12.47 8.02
C VAL A 128 -14.59 -12.70 7.29
N GLU A 129 -14.62 -13.59 6.30
CA GLU A 129 -13.45 -14.01 5.55
C GLU A 129 -13.52 -13.56 4.09
N ASP A 130 -12.35 -13.42 3.51
CA ASP A 130 -12.15 -13.35 2.07
C ASP A 130 -12.13 -14.76 1.50
N GLU A 131 -13.22 -15.15 0.82
CA GLU A 131 -13.40 -16.51 0.31
C GLU A 131 -12.33 -16.92 -0.71
N ASP A 132 -11.77 -15.96 -1.46
CA ASP A 132 -10.75 -16.25 -2.47
C ASP A 132 -9.41 -16.66 -1.85
N TRP A 133 -9.14 -16.22 -0.61
CA TRP A 133 -7.86 -16.38 0.07
C TRP A 133 -7.93 -17.13 1.42
N GLY A 134 -9.13 -17.33 1.97
CA GLY A 134 -9.33 -17.91 3.30
C GLY A 134 -8.79 -17.02 4.43
N GLU A 135 -8.81 -15.70 4.23
CA GLU A 135 -8.23 -14.74 5.16
C GLU A 135 -9.31 -13.97 5.92
N ALA A 136 -9.23 -13.95 7.25
CA ALA A 136 -10.17 -13.21 8.08
C ALA A 136 -9.92 -11.70 7.98
N LEU A 137 -10.97 -10.91 7.80
CA LEU A 137 -10.86 -9.46 7.74
C LEU A 137 -10.54 -8.87 9.12
N LEU A 138 -9.70 -7.84 9.15
CA LEU A 138 -9.46 -7.06 10.37
C LEU A 138 -10.55 -6.00 10.55
N ASP A 139 -10.99 -5.79 11.78
CA ASP A 139 -12.08 -4.87 12.09
C ASP A 139 -11.57 -3.42 12.25
N THR A 140 -11.73 -2.64 11.18
CA THR A 140 -11.37 -1.21 11.14
C THR A 140 -12.51 -0.28 11.57
N SER A 141 -13.65 -0.80 12.04
CA SER A 141 -14.90 -0.04 12.21
C SER A 141 -14.82 1.09 13.23
N THR A 142 -14.03 0.94 14.30
CA THR A 142 -13.92 1.96 15.36
C THR A 142 -12.51 2.54 15.45
N ALA A 143 -12.42 3.79 15.91
CA ALA A 143 -11.13 4.45 16.11
C ALA A 143 -10.23 3.69 17.11
N SER A 144 -10.82 3.09 18.15
CA SER A 144 -10.10 2.26 19.13
C SER A 144 -9.47 1.03 18.48
N LYS A 145 -10.24 0.31 17.66
CA LYS A 145 -9.74 -0.86 16.92
C LYS A 145 -8.65 -0.48 15.94
N ARG A 146 -8.85 0.59 15.14
CA ARG A 146 -7.81 1.11 14.22
C ARG A 146 -6.52 1.50 14.92
N THR A 147 -6.59 2.11 16.11
CA THR A 147 -5.40 2.47 16.89
C THR A 147 -4.64 1.24 17.36
N ARG A 148 -5.35 0.21 17.83
CA ARG A 148 -4.74 -1.06 18.25
C ARG A 148 -4.16 -1.85 17.08
N LEU A 149 -4.87 -1.92 15.96
CA LEU A 149 -4.38 -2.49 14.71
C LEU A 149 -3.11 -1.76 14.23
N ALA A 150 -3.12 -0.43 14.23
CA ALA A 150 -1.96 0.37 13.83
C ALA A 150 -0.74 0.16 14.73
N LYS A 151 -0.93 -0.18 16.02
CA LYS A 151 0.18 -0.56 16.90
C LYS A 151 0.81 -1.90 16.48
N ILE A 152 0.00 -2.88 16.10
CA ILE A 152 0.46 -4.22 15.69
C ILE A 152 1.12 -4.14 14.32
N VAL A 153 0.38 -3.65 13.31
CA VAL A 153 0.86 -3.50 11.93
C VAL A 153 2.00 -2.48 11.85
N GLY A 154 1.97 -1.44 12.67
CA GLY A 154 3.06 -0.48 12.79
C GLY A 154 4.36 -1.12 13.25
N GLY A 155 4.32 -2.11 14.15
CA GLY A 155 5.50 -2.89 14.52
C GLY A 155 6.06 -3.72 13.36
N TRP A 156 5.21 -4.19 12.45
CA TRP A 156 5.66 -4.85 11.22
C TRP A 156 6.33 -3.87 10.25
N ILE A 157 5.76 -2.67 10.09
CA ILE A 157 6.34 -1.57 9.31
C ILE A 157 7.72 -1.18 9.86
N ASP A 158 7.87 -1.10 11.18
CA ASP A 158 9.17 -0.85 11.81
C ASP A 158 10.18 -1.94 11.50
N GLY A 159 9.74 -3.20 11.47
CA GLY A 159 10.55 -4.34 11.06
C GLY A 159 11.04 -4.22 9.61
N CYS A 160 10.20 -3.72 8.70
CA CYS A 160 10.60 -3.40 7.33
C CYS A 160 11.69 -2.32 7.31
N ALA A 161 11.53 -1.23 8.06
CA ALA A 161 12.53 -0.17 8.15
C ALA A 161 13.86 -0.70 8.70
N ALA A 162 13.82 -1.46 9.80
CA ALA A 162 15.00 -2.06 10.42
C ALA A 162 15.72 -3.06 9.49
N SER A 163 14.96 -3.75 8.64
CA SER A 163 15.53 -4.68 7.65
C SER A 163 16.17 -3.97 6.46
N GLY A 164 15.91 -2.67 6.27
CA GLY A 164 16.47 -1.86 5.20
C GLY A 164 15.60 -1.79 3.94
N PHE A 165 14.29 -1.95 4.07
CA PHE A 165 13.35 -1.59 3.00
C PHE A 165 13.27 -0.06 2.82
N GLN A 166 12.83 0.40 1.66
CA GLN A 166 12.65 1.83 1.35
C GLN A 166 11.17 2.24 1.42
N ALA A 167 10.27 1.29 1.23
CA ALA A 167 8.84 1.52 1.22
C ALA A 167 8.07 0.34 1.80
N VAL A 168 6.80 0.57 2.10
CA VAL A 168 5.81 -0.48 2.38
C VAL A 168 4.63 -0.39 1.43
N GLU A 169 4.01 -1.54 1.15
CA GLU A 169 2.69 -1.64 0.53
C GLU A 169 1.72 -2.34 1.52
N PRO A 170 0.81 -1.58 2.17
CA PRO A 170 -0.23 -2.18 3.02
C PRO A 170 -1.32 -2.81 2.14
N ASP A 171 -1.37 -4.14 2.11
CA ASP A 171 -2.31 -4.90 1.26
C ASP A 171 -3.72 -4.99 1.85
N ASN A 172 -4.70 -5.31 1.00
CA ASN A 172 -6.12 -5.47 1.35
C ASN A 172 -6.83 -4.18 1.81
N LEU A 173 -6.35 -3.02 1.33
CA LEU A 173 -6.95 -1.70 1.57
C LEU A 173 -8.45 -1.64 1.22
N ASP A 174 -8.88 -2.44 0.26
CA ASP A 174 -10.24 -2.57 -0.24
C ASP A 174 -11.10 -3.58 0.56
N SER A 175 -10.64 -4.09 1.71
CA SER A 175 -11.35 -5.15 2.46
C SER A 175 -12.79 -4.81 2.84
N TYR A 176 -13.17 -3.52 2.84
CA TYR A 176 -14.56 -3.10 3.00
C TYR A 176 -15.50 -3.66 1.93
N GLU A 177 -15.02 -3.88 0.71
CA GLU A 177 -15.80 -4.46 -0.39
C GLU A 177 -16.25 -5.90 -0.08
N ARG A 178 -15.47 -6.62 0.72
CA ARG A 178 -15.70 -8.02 1.13
C ARG A 178 -16.31 -8.16 2.54
N SER A 179 -16.57 -7.04 3.21
CA SER A 179 -17.05 -7.03 4.60
C SER A 179 -18.55 -7.31 4.77
N GLY A 180 -19.31 -7.42 3.67
CA GLY A 180 -20.77 -7.46 3.68
C GLY A 180 -21.39 -6.21 4.33
N ASN A 181 -20.88 -5.03 3.97
CA ASN A 181 -21.28 -3.69 4.47
C ASN A 181 -20.98 -3.42 5.96
N ARG A 182 -20.15 -4.23 6.62
CA ARG A 182 -19.75 -4.00 8.02
C ARG A 182 -18.62 -3.00 8.15
N LEU A 183 -17.78 -2.88 7.12
CA LEU A 183 -16.77 -1.85 6.99
C LEU A 183 -17.15 -0.89 5.88
N THR A 184 -16.74 0.36 6.03
CA THR A 184 -16.89 1.40 5.02
C THR A 184 -15.53 1.74 4.45
N LYS A 185 -15.53 2.34 3.26
CA LYS A 185 -14.33 2.92 2.66
C LYS A 185 -13.60 3.86 3.63
N GLN A 186 -14.35 4.69 4.37
CA GLN A 186 -13.80 5.63 5.34
C GLN A 186 -13.19 4.96 6.57
N HIS A 187 -13.67 3.78 6.97
CA HIS A 187 -13.01 3.00 8.03
C HIS A 187 -11.59 2.60 7.59
N ASN A 188 -11.46 2.09 6.35
CA ASN A 188 -10.17 1.68 5.83
C ASN A 188 -9.26 2.87 5.51
N ALA A 189 -9.78 3.97 4.96
CA ALA A 189 -9.02 5.20 4.75
C ALA A 189 -8.46 5.77 6.06
N ALA A 190 -9.26 5.79 7.13
CA ALA A 190 -8.82 6.24 8.44
C ALA A 190 -7.73 5.34 9.04
N PHE A 191 -7.78 4.03 8.77
CA PHE A 191 -6.73 3.11 9.21
C PHE A 191 -5.46 3.27 8.37
N ALA A 192 -5.59 3.34 7.04
CA ALA A 192 -4.49 3.59 6.12
C ALA A 192 -3.71 4.86 6.48
N LYS A 193 -4.40 5.91 6.92
CA LYS A 193 -3.77 7.15 7.39
C LYS A 193 -2.85 6.93 8.59
N LEU A 194 -3.24 6.08 9.54
CA LEU A 194 -2.39 5.73 10.68
C LEU A 194 -1.15 4.94 10.22
N LEU A 195 -1.31 4.05 9.24
CA LEU A 195 -0.19 3.29 8.68
C LEU A 195 0.78 4.19 7.90
N ALA A 196 0.27 5.09 7.06
CA ALA A 196 1.07 6.07 6.33
C ALA A 196 1.89 6.96 7.28
N GLN A 197 1.26 7.48 8.34
CA GLN A 197 1.95 8.24 9.39
C GLN A 197 3.07 7.44 10.05
N ARG A 198 2.83 6.14 10.34
CA ARG A 198 3.88 5.28 10.91
C ARG A 198 5.01 5.02 9.92
N SER A 199 4.70 4.72 8.66
CA SER A 199 5.68 4.52 7.59
C SER A 199 6.59 5.73 7.44
N HIS A 200 6.03 6.93 7.33
CA HIS A 200 6.81 8.16 7.22
C HIS A 200 7.65 8.43 8.46
N THR A 201 7.13 8.15 9.66
CA THR A 201 7.89 8.23 10.91
C THR A 201 9.09 7.27 10.92
N ALA A 202 8.93 6.09 10.32
CA ALA A 202 9.99 5.09 10.16
C ALA A 202 10.92 5.37 8.96
N GLY A 203 10.71 6.46 8.22
CA GLY A 203 11.52 6.83 7.06
C GLY A 203 11.19 6.07 5.77
N LEU A 204 10.02 5.42 5.70
CA LEU A 204 9.56 4.62 4.58
C LEU A 204 8.50 5.37 3.75
N ALA A 205 8.55 5.20 2.43
CA ALA A 205 7.41 5.57 1.57
C ALA A 205 6.26 4.58 1.76
N VAL A 206 5.04 5.00 1.46
CA VAL A 206 3.84 4.15 1.57
C VAL A 206 3.07 4.11 0.27
N GLY A 207 2.87 2.90 -0.25
CA GLY A 207 2.11 2.66 -1.47
C GLY A 207 0.62 2.49 -1.20
N GLN A 208 -0.22 3.05 -2.05
CA GLN A 208 -1.62 2.64 -2.14
C GLN A 208 -1.70 1.30 -2.86
N LYS A 209 -2.32 0.30 -2.23
CA LYS A 209 -2.61 -0.98 -2.88
C LYS A 209 -4.02 -0.96 -3.49
N ASN A 210 -4.10 -1.12 -4.81
CA ASN A 210 -5.37 -1.12 -5.57
C ASN A 210 -6.29 0.06 -5.17
N THR A 211 -7.60 -0.16 -5.13
CA THR A 211 -8.59 0.74 -4.49
C THR A 211 -8.72 2.10 -5.19
N VAL A 212 -9.06 2.06 -6.48
CA VAL A 212 -9.14 3.24 -7.39
C VAL A 212 -10.12 4.33 -6.89
N ASP A 213 -11.13 3.95 -6.10
CA ASP A 213 -12.12 4.83 -5.49
C ASP A 213 -11.60 5.60 -4.26
N LEU A 214 -10.38 5.30 -3.78
CA LEU A 214 -9.64 6.06 -2.77
C LEU A 214 -8.62 7.06 -3.36
N LEU A 215 -8.40 7.08 -4.67
CA LEU A 215 -7.50 8.06 -5.30
C LEU A 215 -7.78 9.53 -4.90
N PRO A 216 -9.03 9.99 -4.75
CA PRO A 216 -9.30 11.35 -4.27
C PRO A 216 -8.80 11.62 -2.84
N GLU A 217 -8.67 10.59 -2.00
CA GLU A 217 -8.26 10.70 -0.60
C GLU A 217 -6.76 10.45 -0.40
N ARG A 218 -6.02 10.03 -1.44
CA ARG A 218 -4.62 9.59 -1.36
C ARG A 218 -3.69 10.57 -0.64
N THR A 219 -3.82 11.87 -0.92
CA THR A 219 -2.98 12.91 -0.31
C THR A 219 -3.33 13.12 1.16
N ALA A 220 -4.62 13.01 1.52
CA ALA A 220 -5.08 13.14 2.91
C ALA A 220 -4.71 11.92 3.76
N ILE A 221 -4.64 10.73 3.13
CA ILE A 221 -4.13 9.49 3.73
C ILE A 221 -2.61 9.56 3.87
N GLY A 222 -1.91 10.09 2.86
CA GLY A 222 -0.45 10.22 2.82
C GLY A 222 0.23 9.16 1.94
N PHE A 223 -0.44 8.63 0.92
CA PHE A 223 0.19 7.71 -0.04
C PHE A 223 1.16 8.45 -0.97
N ASP A 224 2.27 7.79 -1.29
CA ASP A 224 3.39 8.35 -2.06
C ASP A 224 3.48 7.79 -3.50
N PHE A 225 3.01 6.56 -3.69
CA PHE A 225 3.02 5.81 -4.96
C PHE A 225 1.88 4.78 -4.95
N ALA A 226 1.72 4.02 -6.03
CA ALA A 226 0.76 2.92 -6.08
C ALA A 226 1.41 1.59 -6.45
N VAL A 227 0.89 0.50 -5.85
CA VAL A 227 1.06 -0.86 -6.36
C VAL A 227 -0.33 -1.36 -6.72
N VAL A 228 -0.52 -1.77 -7.97
CA VAL A 228 -1.85 -2.07 -8.51
C VAL A 228 -1.82 -3.39 -9.26
N GLU A 229 -2.91 -4.14 -9.15
CA GLU A 229 -3.11 -5.38 -9.84
C GLU A 229 -4.19 -5.20 -10.90
N GLU A 230 -3.94 -5.71 -12.09
CA GLU A 230 -4.90 -5.81 -13.19
C GLU A 230 -5.41 -4.43 -13.70
N CYS A 231 -4.63 -3.34 -13.55
CA CYS A 231 -5.06 -2.01 -14.00
C CYS A 231 -5.33 -1.94 -15.52
N GLY A 232 -4.61 -2.72 -16.33
CA GLY A 232 -4.82 -2.84 -17.76
C GLY A 232 -6.10 -3.59 -18.06
N GLN A 233 -6.34 -4.69 -17.33
CA GLN A 233 -7.57 -5.47 -17.42
C GLN A 233 -8.82 -4.64 -17.05
N TYR A 234 -8.73 -3.74 -16.08
CA TYR A 234 -9.85 -2.90 -15.63
C TYR A 234 -9.86 -1.48 -16.23
N HIS A 235 -8.91 -1.15 -17.12
CA HIS A 235 -8.75 0.18 -17.71
C HIS A 235 -8.52 1.31 -16.69
N GLU A 236 -7.82 1.01 -15.59
CA GLU A 236 -7.56 1.93 -14.48
C GLU A 236 -6.14 2.51 -14.47
N CYS A 237 -5.22 2.04 -15.33
CA CYS A 237 -3.82 2.47 -15.24
C CYS A 237 -3.63 3.98 -15.34
N GLY A 238 -4.43 4.66 -16.16
CA GLY A 238 -4.35 6.12 -16.32
C GLY A 238 -4.75 6.90 -15.07
N ASP A 239 -5.75 6.42 -14.34
CA ASP A 239 -6.18 7.02 -13.09
C ASP A 239 -5.04 7.01 -12.05
N TYR A 240 -4.33 5.89 -11.93
CA TYR A 240 -3.17 5.78 -11.05
C TYR A 240 -1.98 6.61 -11.55
N ALA A 241 -1.71 6.58 -12.86
CA ALA A 241 -0.63 7.35 -13.49
C ALA A 241 -0.74 8.84 -13.18
N GLU A 242 -1.93 9.42 -13.44
CA GLU A 242 -2.23 10.83 -13.14
C GLU A 242 -2.12 11.11 -11.63
N ALA A 243 -2.68 10.23 -10.81
CA ALA A 243 -2.73 10.43 -9.37
C ALA A 243 -1.34 10.44 -8.71
N TYR A 244 -0.40 9.63 -9.21
CA TYR A 244 0.90 9.39 -8.59
C TYR A 244 2.10 9.94 -9.39
N ALA A 245 1.84 10.70 -10.46
CA ALA A 245 2.85 11.17 -11.41
C ALA A 245 3.74 10.00 -11.86
N ASP A 246 3.09 8.97 -12.40
CA ASP A 246 3.68 7.75 -12.96
C ASP A 246 4.45 6.84 -11.99
N ARG A 247 4.45 7.14 -10.68
CA ARG A 247 4.99 6.25 -9.65
C ARG A 247 4.02 5.10 -9.36
N VAL A 248 3.86 4.21 -10.33
CA VAL A 248 2.94 3.07 -10.29
C VAL A 248 3.66 1.80 -10.67
N TYR A 249 3.60 0.81 -9.78
CA TYR A 249 3.96 -0.57 -10.05
C TYR A 249 2.69 -1.35 -10.40
N ALA A 250 2.52 -1.74 -11.66
CA ALA A 250 1.35 -2.44 -12.15
C ALA A 250 1.66 -3.92 -12.41
N ILE A 251 0.86 -4.80 -11.81
CA ILE A 251 0.99 -6.24 -11.90
C ILE A 251 -0.17 -6.79 -12.71
N GLU A 252 0.12 -7.55 -13.76
CA GLU A 252 -0.88 -8.16 -14.62
C GLU A 252 -0.80 -9.68 -14.53
N TYR A 253 -1.95 -10.32 -14.35
CA TYR A 253 -2.03 -11.79 -14.21
C TYR A 253 -2.48 -12.49 -15.48
N THR A 254 -2.91 -11.74 -16.50
CA THR A 254 -3.38 -12.28 -17.78
C THR A 254 -2.61 -11.67 -18.94
N ASP A 255 -2.52 -12.40 -20.04
CA ASP A 255 -1.90 -11.90 -21.27
C ASP A 255 -2.66 -10.69 -21.85
N SER A 256 -3.98 -10.65 -21.66
CA SER A 256 -4.82 -9.55 -22.16
C SER A 256 -4.57 -8.27 -21.38
N GLY A 257 -4.64 -8.33 -20.05
CA GLY A 257 -4.37 -7.20 -19.17
C GLY A 257 -2.94 -6.68 -19.35
N TYR A 258 -1.96 -7.58 -19.42
CA TYR A 258 -0.57 -7.20 -19.69
C TYR A 258 -0.39 -6.46 -21.02
N ARG A 259 -0.95 -6.99 -22.14
CA ARG A 259 -0.86 -6.29 -23.43
C ARG A 259 -1.55 -4.93 -23.40
N GLN A 260 -2.70 -4.84 -22.74
CA GLN A 260 -3.47 -3.59 -22.62
C GLN A 260 -2.68 -2.54 -21.81
N ALA A 261 -2.09 -2.95 -20.68
CA ALA A 261 -1.26 -2.10 -19.84
C ALA A 261 -0.01 -1.63 -20.62
N CYS A 262 0.76 -2.54 -21.22
CA CYS A 262 1.97 -2.19 -21.98
C CYS A 262 1.68 -1.23 -23.14
N ALA A 263 0.63 -1.51 -23.93
CA ALA A 263 0.32 -0.72 -25.12
C ALA A 263 -0.05 0.73 -24.79
N GLY A 264 -0.72 0.94 -23.65
CA GLY A 264 -1.11 2.28 -23.20
C GLY A 264 -0.05 3.00 -22.36
N TRP A 265 0.72 2.25 -21.56
CA TRP A 265 1.41 2.81 -20.39
C TRP A 265 2.84 2.29 -20.16
N GLY A 266 3.36 1.35 -20.95
CA GLY A 266 4.71 0.78 -20.73
C GLY A 266 5.88 1.77 -20.96
N ALA A 267 5.60 2.93 -21.53
CA ALA A 267 6.61 3.99 -21.62
C ALA A 267 6.77 4.79 -20.30
N THR A 268 5.80 4.71 -19.38
CA THR A 268 5.73 5.56 -18.19
C THR A 268 5.59 4.81 -16.87
N LEU A 269 4.88 3.68 -16.84
CA LEU A 269 4.63 2.90 -15.63
C LEU A 269 5.54 1.67 -15.56
N SER A 270 5.77 1.17 -14.36
CA SER A 270 6.49 -0.09 -14.14
C SER A 270 5.52 -1.26 -14.25
N ILE A 271 5.49 -1.98 -15.38
CA ILE A 271 4.46 -2.99 -15.65
C ILE A 271 5.09 -4.39 -15.71
N VAL A 272 4.60 -5.30 -14.86
CA VAL A 272 5.07 -6.69 -14.83
C VAL A 272 3.92 -7.66 -15.02
N GLN A 273 4.12 -8.69 -15.84
CA GLN A 273 3.25 -9.86 -15.86
C GLN A 273 3.76 -10.91 -14.88
N ARG A 274 2.88 -11.39 -14.00
CA ARG A 274 3.16 -12.48 -13.05
C ARG A 274 2.09 -13.56 -13.14
N ASP A 275 2.36 -14.72 -12.55
CA ASP A 275 1.29 -15.68 -12.26
C ASP A 275 0.55 -15.29 -10.98
N ARG A 276 -0.72 -15.68 -10.85
CA ARG A 276 -1.55 -15.36 -9.67
C ARG A 276 -0.94 -15.86 -8.35
N GLY A 277 -0.20 -16.96 -8.39
CA GLY A 277 0.51 -17.49 -7.21
C GLY A 277 1.81 -16.77 -6.88
N VAL A 278 2.19 -15.75 -7.67
CA VAL A 278 3.44 -14.98 -7.57
C VAL A 278 4.64 -15.90 -7.35
N SER A 279 4.68 -16.98 -8.13
CA SER A 279 5.66 -18.05 -7.95
C SER A 279 7.06 -17.63 -8.38
N ALA A 280 8.07 -18.46 -8.10
CA ALA A 280 9.47 -18.18 -8.41
C ALA A 280 10.02 -19.10 -9.51
N PRO A 281 11.20 -18.77 -10.08
CA PRO A 281 11.85 -19.63 -11.05
C PRO A 281 11.97 -21.09 -10.57
N GLY A 282 11.70 -22.02 -11.48
CA GLY A 282 11.60 -23.46 -11.20
C GLY A 282 10.17 -23.96 -11.02
N SER A 283 9.19 -23.08 -10.82
CA SER A 283 7.76 -23.42 -10.92
C SER A 283 7.31 -23.47 -12.39
N GLY A 284 6.51 -24.45 -12.79
CA GLY A 284 5.87 -24.47 -14.12
C GLY A 284 4.85 -23.34 -14.33
N ALA A 285 4.32 -22.80 -13.23
CA ALA A 285 3.42 -21.65 -13.25
C ALA A 285 4.17 -20.32 -13.39
N TYR A 286 5.49 -20.28 -13.16
CA TYR A 286 6.27 -19.04 -13.15
C TYR A 286 6.04 -18.23 -14.43
N ARG A 287 5.64 -16.97 -14.27
CA ARG A 287 5.57 -15.98 -15.35
C ARG A 287 6.27 -14.71 -14.92
N HIS A 288 7.16 -14.19 -15.75
CA HIS A 288 7.76 -12.86 -15.55
C HIS A 288 8.01 -12.23 -16.92
N ARG A 289 7.32 -11.13 -17.20
CA ARG A 289 7.57 -10.26 -18.36
C ARG A 289 7.45 -8.82 -17.89
N ALA A 290 8.30 -7.94 -18.38
CA ALA A 290 8.24 -6.53 -18.03
C ALA A 290 8.08 -5.68 -19.30
N CYS A 291 7.39 -4.58 -19.14
CA CYS A 291 7.28 -3.43 -20.02
C CYS A 291 6.99 -2.23 -19.10
#